data_AF-B8I9K2-F1
#
_entry.id   AF-B8I9K2-F1
#
_cell.length_a   1.000
_cell.length_b   1.000
_cell.length_c   1.000
_cell.angle_alpha   90.00
_cell.angle_beta   90.00
_cell.angle_gamma   90.00
#
_symmetry.space_group_name_H-M   'P 1'
#
loop_
_entity.id
_entity.type
_entity.pdbx_description
1 polymer ?
#
loop_
_entity_poly.entity_id
_entity_poly.type
_entity_poly.pdbx_seq_one_letter_code
_entity_poly.pdbx_strand_id
1 'polypeptide(L)'
;MASSNHASNDAYGPSMDGDTHEATYRGFVRFVEIATTVVVCWILSLGIGGIREAWLTAIFGVVLSGLAGAVGALAPALGWRAPGAVAVLLAVLLALY
;
A
#
# COMPACT_ATOMS: atom_id res chain seq x y z
N MET A 1 1.36 -12.34 15.91
CA MET A 1 0.44 -11.35 16.51
C MET A 1 1.25 -10.58 17.54
N ALA A 2 1.28 -9.25 17.49
CA ALA A 2 2.06 -8.48 18.44
C ALA A 2 1.41 -8.60 19.83
N SER A 3 2.06 -9.32 20.74
CA SER A 3 1.68 -9.40 22.14
C SER A 3 2.14 -8.12 22.85
N SER A 4 1.26 -7.13 22.98
CA SER A 4 1.49 -5.96 23.81
C SER A 4 1.06 -6.27 25.24
N ASN A 5 2.05 -6.44 26.12
CA ASN A 5 1.89 -6.63 27.56
C ASN A 5 2.01 -5.27 28.26
N HIS A 6 1.10 -4.33 27.96
CA HIS A 6 1.06 -3.01 28.58
C HIS A 6 -0.39 -2.62 28.91
N ALA A 7 -0.67 -2.55 30.22
CA ALA A 7 -1.90 -2.14 30.90
C ALA A 7 -2.95 -3.25 31.12
N SER A 8 -3.13 -3.61 32.39
CA SER A 8 -4.12 -4.56 32.92
C SER A 8 -5.59 -4.09 32.82
N ASN A 9 -5.94 -3.31 31.77
CA ASN A 9 -7.28 -2.83 31.44
C ASN A 9 -7.54 -2.89 29.91
N ASP A 10 -6.90 -3.82 29.19
CA ASP A 10 -7.03 -4.05 27.74
C ASP A 10 -8.42 -4.56 27.28
N ALA A 11 -9.39 -4.68 28.18
CA ALA A 11 -10.75 -5.00 27.80
C ALA A 11 -11.48 -3.70 27.40
N TYR A 12 -12.00 -3.67 26.18
CA TYR A 12 -12.98 -2.67 25.78
C TYR A 12 -14.03 -2.50 26.88
N GLY A 13 -14.32 -1.25 27.25
CA GLY A 13 -15.29 -0.97 28.30
C GLY A 13 -16.63 -1.64 27.97
N PRO A 14 -17.45 -2.08 28.95
CA PRO A 14 -18.70 -2.80 28.69
C PRO A 14 -19.70 -2.07 27.80
N SER A 15 -19.56 -0.74 27.68
CA SER A 15 -20.38 0.14 26.85
C SER A 15 -19.78 0.42 25.46
N MET A 16 -18.62 -0.15 25.14
CA MET A 16 -17.88 0.14 23.92
C MET A 16 -18.06 -1.00 22.92
N ASP A 17 -18.51 -0.68 21.71
CA ASP A 17 -18.60 -1.64 20.60
C ASP A 17 -17.20 -1.90 20.02
N GLY A 18 -16.52 -2.89 20.61
CA GLY A 18 -15.18 -3.31 20.19
C GLY A 18 -15.14 -3.91 18.78
N ASP A 19 -16.22 -4.55 18.33
CA ASP A 19 -16.25 -5.25 17.04
C ASP A 19 -16.20 -4.25 15.88
N THR A 20 -16.96 -3.15 16.00
CA THR A 20 -16.94 -2.07 15.01
C THR A 20 -15.57 -1.37 14.97
N HIS A 21 -14.96 -1.10 16.13
CA HIS A 21 -13.61 -0.51 16.18
C HIS A 21 -12.57 -1.41 15.50
N GLU A 22 -12.60 -2.71 15.78
CA GLU A 22 -11.65 -3.64 15.19
C GLU A 22 -11.88 -3.78 13.68
N ALA A 23 -13.13 -3.74 13.21
CA ALA A 23 -13.44 -3.73 11.79
C ALA A 23 -12.86 -2.52 11.06
N THR A 24 -13.01 -1.32 11.64
CA THR A 24 -12.41 -0.10 11.09
C THR A 24 -10.89 -0.15 11.14
N TYR A 25 -10.30 -0.62 12.23
CA TYR A 25 -8.84 -0.75 12.36
C TYR A 25 -8.26 -1.66 11.28
N ARG A 26 -8.84 -2.85 11.08
CA ARG A 26 -8.40 -3.78 10.03
C ARG A 26 -8.53 -3.14 8.63
N GLY A 27 -9.63 -2.43 8.38
CA GLY A 27 -9.83 -1.69 7.13
C GLY A 27 -8.77 -0.62 6.91
N PHE A 28 -8.47 0.17 7.94
CA PHE A 28 -7.46 1.22 7.92
C PHE A 28 -6.05 0.66 7.68
N VAL A 29 -5.65 -0.37 8.41
CA VAL A 29 -4.33 -1.02 8.25
C VAL A 29 -4.17 -1.50 6.81
N ARG A 30 -5.18 -2.16 6.26
CA ARG A 30 -5.16 -2.64 4.87
C ARG A 30 -5.09 -1.49 3.86
N PHE A 31 -5.84 -0.41 4.07
CA PHE A 31 -5.78 0.78 3.23
C PHE A 31 -4.37 1.38 3.22
N VAL A 32 -3.76 1.58 4.39
CA VAL A 32 -2.42 2.13 4.52
C VAL A 32 -1.39 1.23 3.85
N GLU A 33 -1.45 -0.09 4.03
CA GLU A 33 -0.53 -1.05 3.40
C GLU A 33 -0.54 -0.94 1.86
N ILE A 34 -1.74 -0.85 1.26
CA ILE A 34 -1.92 -0.66 -0.18
C ILE A 34 -1.40 0.72 -0.60
N ALA A 35 -1.82 1.78 0.09
CA ALA A 35 -1.47 3.16 -0.23
C ALA A 35 0.04 3.41 -0.17
N THR A 36 0.71 2.92 0.88
CA THR A 36 2.17 3.01 1.01
C THR A 36 2.86 2.34 -0.18
N THR A 37 2.38 1.18 -0.62
CA THR A 37 2.96 0.47 -1.77
C THR A 37 2.77 1.24 -3.08
N VAL A 38 1.62 1.89 -3.27
CA VAL A 38 1.37 2.78 -4.42
C VAL A 38 2.31 3.98 -4.39
N VAL A 39 2.50 4.61 -3.22
CA VAL A 39 3.43 5.76 -3.07
C VAL A 39 4.87 5.35 -3.42
N VAL A 40 5.32 4.16 -3.03
CA VAL A 40 6.63 3.64 -3.45
C VAL A 40 6.73 3.55 -4.97
N CYS A 41 5.68 3.08 -5.65
CA CYS A 41 5.64 3.05 -7.12
C CYS A 41 5.75 4.46 -7.72
N TRP A 42 5.13 5.47 -7.11
CA TRP A 42 5.22 6.85 -7.58
C TRP A 42 6.64 7.41 -7.41
N ILE A 43 7.31 7.14 -6.29
CA ILE A 43 8.71 7.53 -6.08
C ILE A 43 9.60 6.89 -7.14
N LEU A 44 9.44 5.58 -7.40
CA LEU A 44 10.19 4.87 -8.45
C LEU A 44 9.90 5.45 -9.84
N SER A 45 8.64 5.75 -10.13
CA SER A 45 8.22 6.34 -11.41
C SER A 45 8.85 7.72 -11.62
N LEU A 46 8.86 8.56 -10.58
CA LEU A 46 9.54 9.87 -10.62
C LEU A 46 11.05 9.71 -10.80
N GLY A 47 11.65 8.70 -10.16
CA GLY A 47 13.05 8.33 -10.37
C GLY A 47 13.35 7.99 -11.84
N ILE A 48 12.50 7.18 -12.48
CA ILE A 48 12.61 6.87 -13.92
C ILE A 48 12.46 8.14 -14.77
N GLY A 49 11.48 8.99 -14.46
CA GLY A 49 11.24 10.24 -15.19
C GLY A 49 12.45 11.19 -15.16
N GLY A 50 13.14 11.26 -14.02
CA GLY A 50 14.37 12.04 -13.87
C GLY A 50 15.57 11.49 -14.65
N ILE A 51 15.55 10.22 -15.09
CA ILE A 51 16.60 9.64 -15.92
C ILE A 51 16.26 9.84 -17.39
N ARG A 52 17.15 10.55 -18.12
CA ARG A 52 17.02 10.81 -19.57
C ARG A 52 15.65 11.38 -19.98
N GLU A 53 15.00 12.14 -19.10
CA GLU A 53 13.68 12.76 -19.34
C GLU A 53 12.58 11.76 -19.73
N ALA A 54 12.61 10.53 -19.19
CA ALA A 54 11.66 9.46 -19.49
C ALA A 54 10.27 9.66 -18.85
N TRP A 55 9.72 10.87 -18.94
CA TRP A 55 8.49 11.29 -18.27
C TRP A 55 7.24 10.53 -18.72
N LEU A 56 7.18 10.10 -19.98
CA LEU A 56 6.06 9.27 -20.46
C LEU A 56 6.02 7.92 -19.73
N THR A 57 7.17 7.30 -19.54
CA THR A 57 7.31 6.06 -18.76
C THR A 57 6.93 6.27 -17.30
N ALA A 58 7.32 7.40 -16.72
CA ALA A 58 6.96 7.77 -15.35
C ALA A 58 5.44 7.93 -15.18
N ILE A 59 4.78 8.65 -16.09
CA ILE A 59 3.31 8.82 -16.07
C ILE A 59 2.62 7.45 -16.16
N PHE A 60 3.09 6.58 -17.05
CA PHE A 60 2.58 5.23 -17.16
C PHE A 60 2.72 4.45 -15.85
N GLY A 61 3.87 4.53 -15.17
CA GLY A 61 4.10 3.89 -13.88
C GLY A 61 3.15 4.39 -12.78
N VAL A 62 2.86 5.69 -12.74
CA VAL A 62 1.90 6.29 -11.80
C VAL A 62 0.49 5.77 -12.05
N VAL A 63 0.04 5.75 -13.30
CA VAL A 63 -1.30 5.26 -13.66
C VAL A 63 -1.41 3.76 -13.37
N LEU A 64 -0.42 2.96 -13.78
CA LEU A 64 -0.41 1.52 -13.59
C LEU A 64 -0.45 1.15 -12.10
N SER A 65 0.33 1.84 -11.26
CA SER A 65 0.33 1.61 -9.81
C SER A 65 -0.98 2.06 -9.15
N GLY A 66 -1.63 3.12 -9.63
CA GLY A 66 -2.97 3.51 -9.19
C GLY A 66 -4.02 2.43 -9.49
N LEU A 67 -4.01 1.88 -10.71
CA LEU A 67 -4.89 0.78 -11.10
C LEU A 67 -4.60 -0.49 -10.27
N ALA A 68 -3.32 -0.81 -10.05
CA ALA A 68 -2.94 -1.95 -9.23
C ALA A 68 -3.36 -1.77 -7.76
N GLY A 69 -3.27 -0.55 -7.22
CA GLY A 69 -3.79 -0.20 -5.90
C GLY A 69 -5.31 -0.40 -5.80
N ALA A 70 -6.07 0.05 -6.81
CA ALA A 70 -7.51 -0.17 -6.88
C ALA A 70 -7.85 -1.67 -6.94
N VAL A 71 -7.11 -2.46 -7.73
CA VAL A 71 -7.25 -3.93 -7.76
C VAL A 71 -6.95 -4.54 -6.39
N GLY A 72 -5.88 -4.10 -5.71
CA GLY A 72 -5.55 -4.56 -4.35
C GLY A 72 -6.61 -4.22 -3.29
N ALA A 73 -7.32 -3.10 -3.46
CA ALA A 73 -8.43 -2.70 -2.61
C ALA A 73 -9.68 -3.57 -2.86
N LEU A 74 -10.02 -3.81 -4.12
CA LEU A 74 -11.22 -4.57 -4.52
C LEU A 74 -11.06 -6.09 -4.39
N ALA A 75 -9.84 -6.61 -4.43
CA ALA A 75 -9.53 -8.03 -4.30
C ALA A 75 -8.73 -8.32 -3.01
N PRO A 76 -9.38 -8.74 -1.91
CA PRO A 76 -8.73 -9.02 -0.62
C PRO A 76 -7.59 -10.03 -0.67
N ALA A 77 -7.65 -10.99 -1.58
CA ALA A 77 -6.59 -11.98 -1.77
C ALA A 77 -5.27 -11.38 -2.29
N LEU A 78 -5.34 -10.22 -2.97
CA LEU A 78 -4.19 -9.54 -3.54
C LEU A 78 -3.61 -8.50 -2.57
N GLY A 79 -4.45 -7.61 -2.03
CA GLY A 79 -4.01 -6.55 -1.11
C GLY A 79 -2.84 -5.74 -1.69
N TRP A 80 -1.80 -5.52 -0.90
CA TRP A 80 -0.60 -4.78 -1.31
C TRP A 80 0.22 -5.49 -2.40
N ARG A 81 0.04 -6.80 -2.61
CA ARG A 81 0.83 -7.56 -3.59
C ARG A 81 0.57 -7.09 -5.03
N ALA A 82 -0.63 -6.56 -5.31
CA ALA A 82 -0.95 -5.99 -6.61
C ALA A 82 -0.07 -4.77 -6.96
N PRO A 83 -0.06 -3.68 -6.17
CA PRO A 83 0.90 -2.59 -6.40
C PRO A 83 2.35 -3.03 -6.13
N GLY A 84 2.58 -4.03 -5.28
CA GLY A 84 3.93 -4.56 -5.02
C GLY A 84 4.58 -5.18 -6.26
N ALA A 85 3.82 -5.90 -7.08
CA ALA A 85 4.31 -6.41 -8.36
C ALA A 85 4.73 -5.26 -9.30
N VAL A 86 3.97 -4.16 -9.32
CA VAL A 86 4.32 -2.95 -10.09
C VAL A 86 5.59 -2.30 -9.53
N ALA A 87 5.74 -2.22 -8.21
CA ALA A 87 6.94 -1.70 -7.58
C ALA A 87 8.20 -2.49 -7.99
N VAL A 88 8.12 -3.83 -8.02
CA VAL A 88 9.22 -4.69 -8.48
C VAL A 88 9.55 -4.41 -9.95
N LEU A 89 8.55 -4.32 -10.82
CA LEU A 89 8.75 -4.02 -12.23
C LEU A 89 9.42 -2.64 -12.44
N LEU A 90 8.95 -1.61 -11.72
CA LEU A 90 9.52 -0.27 -11.78
C LEU A 90 10.94 -0.22 -11.22
N ALA A 91 11.24 -0.96 -10.15
CA ALA A 91 12.58 -1.05 -9.60
C ALA A 91 13.55 -1.74 -10.57
N VAL A 92 13.13 -2.83 -11.22
CA VAL A 92 13.92 -3.49 -12.27
C VAL A 92 14.12 -2.55 -13.46
N LEU A 93 13.07 -1.87 -13.90
CA LEU A 93 13.15 -0.90 -14.98
C LEU A 93 14.14 0.22 -14.65
N LEU A 94 14.05 0.79 -13.46
CA LEU A 94 14.98 1.83 -12.98
C LEU A 94 16.43 1.34 -12.95
N ALA A 95 16.67 0.08 -12.54
CA ALA A 95 18.01 -0.49 -12.51
C ALA A 95 18.61 -0.77 -13.90
N LEU A 96 17.77 -0.92 -14.93
CA LEU A 96 18.18 -1.18 -16.31
C LEU A 96 18.30 0.08 -17.17
N TYR A 97 17.83 1.23 -16.67
CA TYR A 97 17.86 2.51 -17.38
C TYR A 97 19.25 3.15 -17.37
#